data_AF-A0A2N5AA00-F1
#
_entry.id   AF-A0A2N5AA00-F1
#
_cell.length_a   1.000
_cell.length_b   1.000
_cell.length_c   1.000
_cell.angle_alpha   90.00
_cell.angle_beta   90.00
_cell.angle_gamma   90.00
#
_symmetry.space_group_name_H-M   'P 1'
#
loop_
_entity.id
_entity.type
_entity.pdbx_description
1 polymer ?
#
loop_
_entity_poly.entity_id
_entity_poly.type
_entity_poly.pdbx_seq_one_letter_code
_entity_poly.pdbx_strand_id
1 'polypeptide(L)'
;LVTFEVLVRRFALDAVIPDSLGRLIHFLDVGGVPTPEAAGVESILAGLRETITDDDQLLATACSLFDGLLRSCEMRSGNHEQNGRSSAE
;
A
#
# COMPACT_ATOMS: atom_id res chain seq x y z
N LEU A 1 16.40 12.46 -6.54
CA LEU A 1 15.18 12.10 -5.78
C LEU A 1 15.00 10.61 -5.94
N VAL A 2 14.83 9.88 -4.84
CA VAL A 2 14.54 8.44 -4.86
C VAL A 2 13.02 8.33 -4.75
N THR A 3 12.36 7.94 -5.84
CA THR A 3 10.91 7.70 -5.85
C THR A 3 10.63 6.20 -5.71
N PHE A 4 9.39 5.85 -5.41
CA PHE A 4 8.88 4.49 -5.36
C PHE A 4 9.19 3.72 -6.64
N GLU A 5 9.01 4.33 -7.83
CA GLU A 5 9.26 3.67 -9.11
C GLU A 5 10.75 3.37 -9.30
N VAL A 6 11.62 4.24 -8.77
CA VAL A 6 13.06 3.99 -8.77
C VAL A 6 13.39 2.77 -7.92
N LEU A 7 12.75 2.61 -6.75
CA LEU A 7 12.93 1.45 -5.88
C LEU A 7 12.36 0.18 -6.51
N VAL A 8 11.12 0.22 -7.01
CA VAL A 8 10.48 -0.93 -7.67
C VAL A 8 11.34 -1.44 -8.82
N ARG A 9 11.83 -0.55 -9.68
CA ARG A 9 12.66 -0.92 -10.83
C ARG A 9 14.07 -1.38 -10.44
N ARG A 10 14.67 -0.80 -9.40
CA ARG A 10 16.00 -1.18 -8.90
C ARG A 10 16.00 -2.54 -8.23
N PHE A 11 14.92 -2.89 -7.54
CA PHE A 11 14.79 -4.11 -6.76
C PHE A 11 13.87 -5.16 -7.41
N ALA A 12 13.36 -4.89 -8.62
CA ALA A 12 12.46 -5.76 -9.38
C ALA A 12 11.22 -6.22 -8.58
N LEU A 13 10.58 -5.27 -7.89
CA LEU A 13 9.45 -5.53 -6.99
C LEU A 13 8.09 -5.60 -7.70
N ASP A 14 8.06 -5.39 -9.02
CA ASP A 14 6.83 -5.32 -9.83
C ASP A 14 5.96 -6.58 -9.70
N ALA A 15 6.57 -7.75 -9.48
CA ALA A 15 5.85 -9.02 -9.35
C ALA A 15 5.38 -9.34 -7.92
N VAL A 16 5.79 -8.55 -6.92
CA VAL A 16 5.60 -8.85 -5.49
C VAL A 16 4.57 -7.91 -4.86
N ILE A 17 4.42 -6.70 -5.40
CA ILE A 17 3.50 -5.69 -4.84
C ILE A 17 2.15 -5.78 -5.56
N PRO A 18 1.02 -5.94 -4.84
CA PRO A 18 -0.30 -5.89 -5.46
C PRO A 18 -0.52 -4.55 -6.19
N ASP A 19 -1.06 -4.59 -7.42
CA ASP A 19 -1.32 -3.41 -8.26
C ASP A 19 -2.06 -2.27 -7.52
N SER A 20 -3.04 -2.63 -6.68
CA SER A 20 -3.80 -1.68 -5.87
C SER A 20 -2.92 -0.91 -4.88
N LEU A 21 -1.98 -1.62 -4.23
CA LEU A 21 -1.04 -1.02 -3.30
C LEU A 21 0.01 -0.19 -4.03
N GLY A 22 0.52 -0.67 -5.16
CA GLY A 22 1.49 0.07 -5.98
C GLY A 22 0.96 1.42 -6.45
N ARG A 23 -0.30 1.49 -6.89
CA ARG A 23 -0.95 2.76 -7.28
C ARG A 23 -1.15 3.72 -6.12
N LEU A 24 -1.50 3.21 -4.94
CA LEU A 24 -1.63 4.02 -3.74
C LEU A 24 -0.28 4.64 -3.36
N ILE A 25 0.79 3.84 -3.32
CA ILE A 25 2.13 4.34 -2.96
C ILE A 25 2.63 5.35 -4.00
N HIS A 26 2.43 5.08 -5.30
CA HIS A 26 2.74 6.02 -6.37
C HIS A 26 2.07 7.39 -6.15
N PHE A 27 0.77 7.38 -5.85
CA PHE A 27 0.02 8.61 -5.58
C PHE A 27 0.58 9.37 -4.37
N LEU A 28 0.97 8.66 -3.31
CA LEU A 28 1.52 9.29 -2.10
C LEU A 28 2.94 9.84 -2.30
N ASP A 29 3.76 9.23 -3.17
CA ASP A 29 5.16 9.62 -3.37
C ASP A 29 5.32 10.76 -4.39
N VAL A 30 4.64 10.66 -5.55
CA VAL A 30 4.79 11.62 -6.66
C VAL A 30 3.47 12.28 -7.10
N GLY A 31 2.35 11.92 -6.48
CA GLY A 31 1.01 12.37 -6.91
C GLY A 31 0.46 11.56 -8.08
N GLY A 32 -0.62 12.04 -8.70
CA GLY A 32 -1.21 11.41 -9.89
C GLY A 32 -2.70 11.13 -9.74
N VAL A 33 -3.15 9.97 -10.24
CA VAL A 33 -4.57 9.59 -10.16
C VAL A 33 -4.89 9.09 -8.75
N PRO A 34 -5.80 9.74 -8.01
CA PRO A 34 -6.14 9.32 -6.66
C PRO A 34 -6.86 7.98 -6.65
N THR A 35 -6.48 7.10 -5.73
CA THR A 35 -7.25 5.89 -5.40
C THR A 35 -8.30 6.22 -4.33
N PRO A 36 -9.39 5.43 -4.21
CA PRO A 36 -10.40 5.64 -3.17
C PRO A 36 -9.81 5.68 -1.74
N GLU A 37 -8.74 4.92 -1.50
CA GLU A 37 -8.07 4.80 -0.21
C GLU A 37 -7.09 5.95 0.06
N ALA A 38 -6.61 6.65 -0.98
CA ALA A 38 -5.52 7.61 -0.89
C ALA A 38 -5.75 8.73 0.13
N ALA A 39 -6.92 9.38 0.07
CA ALA A 39 -7.25 10.48 0.98
C ALA A 39 -7.28 10.04 2.46
N GLY A 40 -7.73 8.80 2.72
CA GLY A 40 -7.77 8.26 4.08
C GLY A 40 -6.37 7.96 4.60
N VAL A 41 -5.54 7.31 3.78
CA VAL A 41 -4.15 6.97 4.15
C VAL A 41 -3.31 8.23 4.33
N GLU A 42 -3.47 9.24 3.46
CA GLU A 42 -2.79 10.53 3.59
C GLU A 42 -3.17 11.25 4.89
N SER A 43 -4.46 11.27 5.23
CA SER A 43 -4.95 11.87 6.49
C SER A 43 -4.36 11.17 7.72
N ILE A 44 -4.28 9.84 7.70
CA ILE A 44 -3.65 9.06 8.78
C ILE A 44 -2.16 9.39 8.88
N LEU A 45 -1.42 9.38 7.76
CA LEU A 45 0.01 9.69 7.74
C LEU A 45 0.29 11.13 8.23
N ALA A 46 -0.56 12.10 7.85
CA ALA A 46 -0.47 13.47 8.34
C ALA A 46 -0.65 13.53 9.87
N GLY A 47 -1.66 12.84 10.41
CA GLY A 47 -1.88 12.76 11.85
C GLY A 47 -0.75 12.05 12.60
N LEU A 48 -0.19 10.97 12.05
CA LEU A 48 0.95 10.27 12.63
C LEU A 48 2.18 11.19 12.70
N ARG A 49 2.47 11.94 11.64
CA ARG A 49 3.58 12.90 11.60
C ARG A 49 3.40 14.05 12.60
N GLU A 50 2.17 14.49 12.85
CA GLU A 50 1.89 15.56 13.82
C GLU A 50 1.96 15.09 15.28
N THR A 51 1.71 13.80 15.52
CA THR A 51 1.61 13.25 16.89
C THR A 51 2.89 12.57 17.36
N ILE A 52 3.66 11.97 16.44
CA ILE A 52 4.89 11.25 16.75
C ILE A 52 6.09 12.10 16.34
N THR A 53 6.84 12.58 17.34
CA THR A 53 8.01 13.46 17.14
C THR A 53 9.33 12.70 17.04
N ASP A 54 9.30 11.40 17.33
CA ASP A 54 10.42 10.48 17.21
C ASP A 54 10.35 9.79 15.84
N ASP A 55 11.37 10.01 15.01
CA ASP A 55 11.39 9.52 13.63
C ASP A 55 11.39 7.99 13.55
N ASP A 56 12.06 7.29 14.48
CA ASP A 56 12.11 5.83 14.49
C ASP A 56 10.73 5.26 14.85
N GLN A 57 10.03 5.88 15.81
CA GLN A 57 8.66 5.51 16.17
C GLN A 57 7.66 5.83 15.05
N LEU A 58 7.84 6.96 14.36
CA LEU A 58 7.01 7.34 13.22
C LEU A 58 7.19 6.33 12.09
N LEU A 59 8.44 5.98 11.77
CA LEU A 59 8.77 4.99 10.76
C LEU A 59 8.16 3.62 11.09
N ALA A 60 8.34 3.12 12.32
CA ALA A 60 7.80 1.82 12.73
C ALA A 60 6.26 1.76 12.63
N THR A 61 5.59 2.87 12.98
CA THR A 61 4.14 2.98 12.92
C THR A 61 3.64 3.05 11.48
N ALA A 62 4.31 3.85 10.63
CA ALA A 62 4.00 3.93 9.21
C ALA A 62 4.23 2.58 8.50
N CYS A 63 5.32 1.86 8.81
CA CYS A 63 5.55 0.50 8.30
C CYS A 63 4.40 -0.44 8.66
N SER A 64 3.95 -0.44 9.92
CA SER A 64 2.84 -1.28 10.37
C SER A 64 1.53 -0.97 9.63
N LEU A 65 1.27 0.31 9.31
CA LEU A 65 0.13 0.72 8.48
C LEU A 65 0.23 0.12 7.07
N PHE A 66 1.39 0.23 6.42
CA PHE A 66 1.59 -0.32 5.08
C PHE A 66 1.56 -1.85 5.05
N ASP A 67 2.05 -2.53 6.07
CA ASP A 67 1.91 -3.99 6.22
C ASP A 67 0.44 -4.41 6.30
N GLY A 68 -0.38 -3.65 7.04
CA GLY A 68 -1.83 -3.85 7.10
C GLY A 68 -2.52 -3.66 5.75
N LEU A 69 -2.13 -2.62 5.00
CA LEU A 69 -2.64 -2.35 3.65
C LEU A 69 -2.24 -3.47 2.67
N LEU A 70 -1.00 -3.95 2.74
CA LEU A 70 -0.51 -5.09 1.95
C LEU A 70 -1.37 -6.32 2.18
N ARG A 71 -1.55 -6.74 3.45
CA ARG A 71 -2.40 -7.90 3.78
C ARG A 71 -3.83 -7.72 3.28
N SER A 72 -4.39 -6.52 3.40
CA SER A 72 -5.75 -6.22 2.89
C SER A 72 -5.85 -6.44 1.37
N CYS A 73 -4.84 -6.01 0.63
CA CYS A 73 -4.77 -6.21 -0.82
C CYS A 73 -4.62 -7.70 -1.17
N GLU A 74 -3.73 -8.43 -0.49
CA GLU A 74 -3.53 -9.86 -0.69
C GLU A 74 -4.80 -10.67 -0.44
N MET A 75 -5.53 -10.37 0.64
CA MET A 75 -6.81 -11.03 0.96
C MET A 75 -7.87 -10.79 -0.13
N ARG A 76 -7.88 -9.58 -0.72
CA ARG A 76 -8.81 -9.25 -1.82
C ARG A 76 -8.49 -10.05 -3.09
N SER A 77 -7.22 -10.27 -3.38
CA SER A 77 -6.78 -11.09 -4.51
C SER A 77 -7.13 -12.58 -4.32
N GLY A 78 -6.95 -13.12 -3.11
CA GLY A 78 -7.27 -14.53 -2.80
C GLY A 78 -8.77 -14.86 -2.81
N ASN A 79 -9.64 -13.90 -2.50
CA ASN A 79 -11.10 -14.10 -2.56
C ASN A 79 -11.64 -14.30 -3.99
N HIS A 80 -10.91 -13.88 -5.02
CA HIS A 80 -11.35 -14.01 -6.41
C HIS A 80 -11.15 -15.44 -6.95
N GLU A 81 -10.26 -16.23 -6.36
CA GLU A 81 -9.94 -17.60 -6.80
C GLU A 81 -10.88 -18.67 -6.21
N GLN A 82 -11.55 -18.40 -5.08
CA GLN A 82 -12.44 -19.38 -4.42
C GLN A 82 -13.89 -19.36 -4.93
N ASN A 83 -14.33 -18.28 -5.59
CA ASN A 83 -15.71 -18.15 -6.07
C ASN A 83 -15.99 -18.92 -7.40
N GLY A 84 -14.96 -19.49 -8.04
CA GLY A 84 -15.08 -20.21 -9.32
C GLY A 84 -15.26 -21.73 -9.23
N ARG A 85 -15.26 -22.32 -8.03
CA ARG A 85 -15.31 -23.80 -7.84
C ARG A 85 -16.63 -24.34 -7.27
N SER A 86 -17.62 -23.50 -7.00
CA SER A 86 -18.88 -23.91 -6.36
C SER A 86 -20.04 -24.21 -7.34
N SER A 87 -19.75 -24.62 -8.58
CA SER A 87 -20.77 -25.05 -9.54
C SER A 87 -20.28 -26.25 -10.35
N ALA A 88 -20.05 -27.37 -9.65
CA ALA A 88 -19.95 -28.69 -10.26
C ALA A 88 -20.10 -29.78 -9.19
N GLU A 89 -21.24 -29.82 -8.51
CA GLU A 89 -21.75 -31.03 -7.84
C GLU A 89 -23.26 -31.13 -8.06
#